data_AF-A0A2Z3GZN1-F1
#
_entry.id   AF-A0A2Z3GZN1-F1
#
_cell.length_a   1.000
_cell.length_b   1.000
_cell.length_c   1.000
_cell.angle_alpha   90.00
_cell.angle_beta   90.00
_cell.angle_gamma   90.00
#
_symmetry.space_group_name_H-M   'P 1'
#
loop_
_entity.id
_entity.type
_entity.pdbx_description
1 polymer ?
#
loop_
_entity_poly.entity_id
_entity_poly.type
_entity_poly.pdbx_seq_one_letter_code
_entity_poly.pdbx_strand_id
1 'polypeptide(L)'
;MPVRPTSHFTWQVLRTAKRSKKPLTGRALRLAPTRNTKDGSFLTALVTEGLLERVAGSEDEPFDATYSLTEKGKHAAEYGEYEYDLKRAEPEAAGRSR
;
A
#
# COMPACT_ATOMS: atom_id res chain seq x y z
N MET A 1 -8.54 17.75 1.03
CA MET A 1 -7.61 16.89 1.77
C MET A 1 -6.18 17.22 1.33
N PRO A 2 -5.16 17.08 2.19
CA PRO A 2 -3.79 17.23 1.73
C PRO A 2 -3.43 16.08 0.77
N VAL A 3 -2.65 16.41 -0.26
CA VAL A 3 -2.15 15.46 -1.28
C VAL A 3 -0.71 15.09 -0.99
N ARG A 4 -0.34 13.83 -1.23
CA ARG A 4 1.02 13.31 -1.11
C ARG A 4 1.50 12.76 -2.44
N PRO A 5 2.72 13.10 -2.89
CA PRO A 5 3.31 12.47 -4.07
C PRO A 5 3.67 11.01 -3.79
N THR A 6 3.49 10.14 -4.78
CA THR A 6 4.00 8.77 -4.75
C THR A 6 5.48 8.75 -5.11
N SER A 7 6.24 7.85 -4.51
CA SER A 7 7.59 7.57 -4.99
C SER A 7 7.54 6.93 -6.38
N HIS A 8 8.61 7.08 -7.19
CA HIS A 8 8.68 6.45 -8.51
C HIS A 8 8.47 4.92 -8.44
N PHE A 9 9.05 4.25 -7.43
CA PHE A 9 8.86 2.82 -7.24
C PHE A 9 7.40 2.47 -6.93
N THR A 10 6.77 3.19 -5.99
CA THR A 10 5.35 3.04 -5.68
C THR A 10 4.49 3.19 -6.93
N TRP A 11 4.75 4.25 -7.71
CA TRP A 11 4.03 4.50 -8.95
C TRP A 11 4.17 3.34 -9.96
N GLN A 12 5.36 2.76 -10.12
CA GLN A 12 5.56 1.58 -10.96
C GLN A 12 4.77 0.35 -10.48
N VAL A 13 4.73 0.11 -9.17
CA VAL A 13 3.95 -0.98 -8.57
C VAL A 13 2.46 -0.79 -8.86
N LEU A 14 1.93 0.41 -8.60
CA LEU A 14 0.52 0.72 -8.84
C LEU A 14 0.15 0.61 -10.32
N ARG A 15 1.02 1.07 -11.23
CA ARG A 15 0.79 0.92 -12.69
C ARG A 15 0.82 -0.54 -13.13
N THR A 16 1.66 -1.36 -12.53
CA THR A 16 1.69 -2.81 -12.81
C THR A 16 0.37 -3.46 -12.40
N ALA A 17 -0.12 -3.17 -11.20
CA ALA A 17 -1.43 -3.63 -10.75
C ALA A 17 -2.58 -3.14 -11.66
N LYS A 18 -2.57 -1.86 -12.07
CA LYS A 18 -3.57 -1.27 -12.97
C LYS A 18 -3.62 -1.99 -14.33
N ARG A 19 -2.45 -2.33 -14.88
CA ARG A 19 -2.34 -2.99 -16.20
C ARG A 19 -2.82 -4.44 -16.18
N SER A 20 -2.65 -5.15 -15.06
CA SER A 20 -3.02 -6.58 -14.95
C SER A 20 -4.53 -6.82 -15.04
N LYS A 21 -5.35 -5.86 -14.57
CA LYS A 21 -6.83 -5.99 -14.47
C LYS A 21 -7.30 -7.17 -13.60
N LYS A 22 -6.38 -7.85 -12.91
CA LYS A 22 -6.63 -8.97 -11.98
C LYS A 22 -5.80 -8.77 -10.71
N PRO A 23 -6.21 -9.35 -9.58
CA PRO A 23 -5.38 -9.35 -8.38
C PRO A 23 -4.02 -10.00 -8.65
N LEU A 24 -2.95 -9.36 -8.18
CA LEU A 24 -1.57 -9.84 -8.34
C LEU A 24 -1.01 -10.33 -7.01
N THR A 25 -0.17 -11.36 -7.07
CA THR A 25 0.58 -11.79 -5.88
C THR A 25 1.57 -10.72 -5.43
N GLY A 26 1.89 -10.68 -4.15
CA GLY A 26 2.92 -9.79 -3.64
C GLY A 26 4.29 -10.02 -4.31
N ARG A 27 4.61 -11.27 -4.69
CA ARG A 27 5.80 -11.57 -5.51
C ARG A 27 5.78 -10.84 -6.85
N ALA A 28 4.66 -10.86 -7.57
CA ALA A 28 4.53 -10.19 -8.85
C ALA A 28 4.63 -8.65 -8.73
N LEU A 29 4.23 -8.10 -7.57
CA LEU A 29 4.34 -6.67 -7.28
C LEU A 29 5.74 -6.25 -6.80
N ARG A 30 6.63 -7.18 -6.49
CA ARG A 30 8.02 -6.89 -6.11
C ARG A 30 8.89 -6.65 -7.35
N LEU A 31 8.75 -5.47 -7.95
CA LEU A 31 9.43 -5.10 -9.20
C LEU A 31 10.95 -4.99 -9.09
N ALA A 32 11.48 -4.76 -7.89
CA ALA A 32 12.92 -4.70 -7.62
C ALA A 32 13.24 -5.38 -6.30
N PRO A 33 14.25 -6.27 -6.23
CA PRO A 33 14.68 -6.92 -5.01
C PRO A 33 15.67 -6.04 -4.22
N THR A 34 15.16 -4.99 -3.57
CA THR A 34 15.96 -4.09 -2.72
C THR A 34 15.81 -4.44 -1.24
N ARG A 35 16.60 -3.79 -0.37
CA ARG A 35 16.47 -3.93 1.09
C ARG A 35 15.07 -3.56 1.58
N ASN A 36 14.44 -2.56 0.97
CA ASN A 36 13.13 -2.04 1.37
C ASN A 36 11.96 -2.88 0.84
N THR A 37 12.22 -3.84 -0.05
CA THR A 37 11.19 -4.75 -0.56
C THR A 37 11.41 -6.19 -0.11
N LYS A 38 12.42 -6.44 0.74
CA LYS A 38 12.84 -7.78 1.13
C LYS A 38 11.78 -8.52 1.93
N ASP A 39 11.12 -7.82 2.84
CA ASP A 39 10.17 -8.36 3.80
C ASP A 39 8.70 -8.17 3.40
N GLY A 40 8.44 -7.47 2.30
CA GLY A 40 7.07 -7.18 1.84
C GLY A 40 6.40 -6.04 2.60
N SER A 41 7.10 -5.35 3.51
CA SER A 41 6.57 -4.20 4.27
C SER A 41 6.00 -3.10 3.38
N PHE A 42 6.53 -2.92 2.16
CA PHE A 42 5.97 -2.00 1.18
C PHE A 42 4.52 -2.33 0.79
N LEU A 43 4.14 -3.61 0.74
CA LEU A 43 2.76 -4.02 0.43
C LEU A 43 1.83 -3.65 1.57
N THR A 44 2.25 -3.92 2.82
CA THR A 44 1.53 -3.50 4.02
C THR A 44 1.34 -1.99 4.02
N ALA A 45 2.38 -1.22 3.76
CA ALA A 45 2.28 0.25 3.70
C ALA A 45 1.26 0.72 2.65
N LEU A 46 1.26 0.13 1.44
CA LEU A 46 0.29 0.48 0.40
C LEU A 46 -1.15 0.10 0.78
N VAL A 47 -1.35 -0.98 1.54
CA VAL A 47 -2.66 -1.35 2.09
C VAL A 47 -3.08 -0.39 3.20
N THR A 48 -2.18 -0.07 4.13
CA THR A 48 -2.45 0.91 5.21
C THR A 48 -2.77 2.29 4.66
N GLU A 49 -2.12 2.70 3.57
CA GLU A 49 -2.41 3.97 2.89
C GLU A 49 -3.69 3.90 2.02
N GLY A 50 -4.32 2.73 1.92
CA GLY A 50 -5.53 2.50 1.14
C GLY A 50 -5.30 2.60 -0.37
N LEU A 51 -4.08 2.38 -0.85
CA LEU A 51 -3.73 2.35 -2.28
C LEU A 51 -3.89 0.95 -2.88
N LEU A 52 -3.66 -0.07 -2.06
CA LEU A 52 -3.98 -1.45 -2.38
C LEU A 52 -5.01 -1.98 -1.38
N GLU A 53 -5.72 -3.01 -1.78
CA GLU A 53 -6.46 -3.88 -0.89
C GLU A 53 -5.92 -5.30 -1.02
N ARG A 54 -5.93 -6.05 0.08
CA ARG A 54 -5.58 -7.47 0.08
C ARG A 54 -6.83 -8.27 -0.24
N VAL A 55 -6.79 -9.05 -1.32
CA VAL A 55 -7.92 -9.85 -1.80
C VAL A 55 -7.94 -11.24 -1.17
N ALA A 56 -6.76 -11.86 -1.03
CA ALA A 56 -6.60 -13.17 -0.40
C ALA A 56 -5.20 -13.31 0.23
N GLY A 57 -5.07 -14.25 1.17
CA GLY A 57 -3.83 -14.51 1.92
C GLY A 57 -3.69 -13.68 3.20
N SER A 58 -2.56 -13.85 3.89
CA SER A 58 -2.26 -13.18 5.17
C SER A 58 -1.30 -11.99 5.01
N GLU A 59 -1.19 -11.19 6.06
CA GLU A 59 -0.13 -10.18 6.22
C GLU A 59 1.22 -10.75 6.56
N ASP A 60 1.24 -11.88 7.27
CA ASP A 60 2.49 -12.55 7.63
C ASP A 60 3.18 -13.18 6.42
N GLU A 61 2.43 -13.42 5.35
CA GLU A 61 2.90 -13.99 4.08
C GLU A 61 2.63 -13.00 2.92
N PRO A 62 3.23 -11.80 2.95
CA PRO A 62 2.83 -10.70 2.09
C PRO A 62 3.10 -11.00 0.61
N PHE A 63 4.04 -11.89 0.31
CA PHE A 63 4.41 -12.30 -1.04
C PHE A 63 3.46 -13.35 -1.66
N ASP A 64 2.84 -14.18 -0.84
CA ASP A 64 1.87 -15.19 -1.24
C ASP A 64 0.45 -14.61 -1.32
N ALA A 65 0.17 -13.56 -0.55
CA ALA A 65 -1.07 -12.80 -0.64
C ALA A 65 -1.27 -12.14 -2.01
N THR A 66 -2.54 -11.90 -2.36
CA THR A 66 -2.94 -11.22 -3.60
C THR A 66 -3.54 -9.85 -3.30
N TYR A 67 -3.30 -8.89 -4.21
CA TYR A 67 -3.66 -7.49 -4.04
C TYR A 67 -4.32 -6.91 -5.29
N SER A 68 -5.28 -6.02 -5.09
CA SER A 68 -5.90 -5.18 -6.14
C SER A 68 -5.78 -3.70 -5.79
N LEU A 69 -5.95 -2.84 -6.80
CA LEU A 69 -6.03 -1.40 -6.60
C LEU A 69 -7.40 -1.00 -6.05
N THR A 70 -7.39 -0.15 -5.03
CA THR A 70 -8.54 0.64 -4.62
C THR A 70 -8.79 1.79 -5.62
N GLU A 71 -9.90 2.52 -5.49
CA GLU A 71 -10.13 3.74 -6.28
C GLU A 71 -9.02 4.80 -6.06
N LYS A 72 -8.58 4.95 -4.81
CA LYS A 72 -7.46 5.82 -4.45
C LYS A 72 -6.15 5.38 -5.12
N GLY A 73 -5.89 4.07 -5.13
CA GLY A 73 -4.75 3.49 -5.84
C GLY A 73 -4.80 3.71 -7.36
N LYS A 74 -5.99 3.61 -7.98
CA LYS A 74 -6.17 3.88 -9.41
C LYS A 74 -5.88 5.33 -9.77
N HIS A 75 -6.28 6.27 -8.91
CA HIS A 75 -5.96 7.68 -9.04
C HIS A 75 -4.45 7.90 -8.92
N ALA A 76 -3.82 7.35 -7.89
CA ALA A 76 -2.38 7.42 -7.68
C ALA A 76 -1.55 6.83 -8.84
N ALA A 77 -2.02 5.73 -9.43
CA ALA A 77 -1.39 5.14 -10.61
C ALA A 77 -1.45 6.04 -11.85
N GLU A 78 -2.46 6.90 -11.95
CA GLU A 78 -2.66 7.81 -13.08
C GLU A 78 -1.86 9.11 -12.90
N TYR A 79 -2.01 9.74 -11.74
CA TYR A 79 -1.54 11.10 -11.50
C TYR A 79 -0.26 11.18 -10.67
N GLY A 80 0.19 10.07 -10.09
CA GLY A 80 1.41 10.04 -9.27
C GLY A 80 1.25 10.65 -7.89
N GLU A 81 0.03 10.96 -7.46
CA GLU A 81 -0.30 11.55 -6.16
C GLU A 81 -1.61 10.98 -5.59
N TYR A 82 -1.82 11.13 -4.28
CA TYR A 82 -3.05 10.69 -3.63
C TYR A 82 -3.40 11.56 -2.42
N GLU A 83 -4.70 11.65 -2.15
CA GLU A 83 -5.22 12.27 -0.93
C GLU A 83 -4.92 11.41 0.29
N TYR A 84 -4.40 11.99 1.36
CA TYR A 84 -4.16 11.26 2.60
C TYR A 84 -4.83 11.95 3.79
N ASP A 85 -5.31 11.14 4.73
CA ASP A 85 -5.80 11.66 5.99
C ASP A 85 -4.63 11.88 6.94
N LEU A 86 -4.51 13.11 7.44
CA LEU A 86 -3.74 13.40 8.63
C LEU A 86 -4.51 12.81 9.81
N LYS A 87 -4.36 11.50 10.04
CA LYS A 87 -4.85 10.90 11.29
C LYS A 87 -4.13 11.61 12.43
N ARG A 88 -4.81 12.56 13.08
CA ARG A 88 -4.36 13.13 14.35
C ARG A 88 -4.27 11.94 15.30
N ALA A 89 -3.08 11.64 15.81
CA ALA A 89 -2.96 10.65 16.88
C ALA A 89 -3.86 11.14 18.02
N GLU A 90 -4.96 10.43 18.25
CA GLU A 90 -5.77 10.64 19.44
C GLU A 90 -4.86 10.27 20.61
N PRO A 91 -4.67 11.16 21.62
CA PRO A 91 -3.80 10.84 22.73
C PRO A 91 -4.36 9.60 23.43
N GLU A 92 -3.58 8.52 23.38
CA GLU A 92 -3.81 7.29 24.12
C GLU A 92 -4.15 7.69 25.56
N ALA A 93 -5.39 7.43 25.95
CA ALA A 93 -5.90 7.78 27.27
C ALA A 93 -4.91 7.24 28.30
N ALA A 94 -4.36 8.15 29.10
CA ALA A 94 -3.41 7.88 30.15
C ALA A 94 -4.03 6.92 31.18
N GLY A 95 -3.93 5.63 30.93
CA GLY A 95 -4.18 4.57 31.89
C GLY A 95 -3.03 4.54 32.90
N ARG A 96 -3.13 5.38 33.94
CA ARG A 96 -2.52 5.09 35.24
C ARG A 96 -3.60 5.12 36.30
N SER A 97 -4.40 4.07 36.36
CA SER A 97 -5.09 3.69 37.59
C SER A 97 -4.02 3.30 38.63
N ARG A 98 -4.05 3.97 39.78
CA ARG A 98 -3.39 3.50 41.01
C ARG A 98 -4.38 2.64 41.78
#